data_AF-A0A841GKR3-F1
#
_entry.id   AF-A0A841GKR3-F1
#
_cell.length_a   1.000
_cell.length_b   1.000
_cell.length_c   1.000
_cell.angle_alpha   90.00
_cell.angle_beta   90.00
_cell.angle_gamma   90.00
#
_symmetry.space_group_name_H-M   'P 1'
#
loop_
_entity.id
_entity.type
_entity.pdbx_description
1 polymer ?
#
loop_
_entity_poly.entity_id
_entity_poly.type
_entity_poly.pdbx_seq_one_letter_code
_entity_poly.pdbx_strand_id
1 'polypeptide(L)'
;MSDLKQQYEKMVVARSWDKDTQIRFFLEYAQEYKLGEHFLSYLGLKPAPGLKVLTASDHYSFEQLIRLVIKDEAVTNAIKDNSLVTRDMHPWSVQDVIKCVASCMSIAIDPENKQLVQELLAYFNLKHAFFSQPDDDATAGVNDKQNPDDYLDNMYARYAHIVGMPQK
;
A
#
# COMPACT_ATOMS: atom_id res chain seq x y z
N MET A 1 12.38 -15.91 -46.26
CA MET A 1 12.85 -16.04 -44.86
C MET A 1 13.29 -14.65 -44.41
N SER A 2 12.88 -14.19 -43.22
CA SER A 2 13.26 -12.83 -42.78
C SER A 2 14.76 -12.76 -42.47
N ASP A 3 15.38 -11.63 -42.79
CA ASP A 3 16.81 -11.33 -42.56
C ASP A 3 17.21 -11.57 -41.09
N LEU A 4 16.30 -11.28 -40.16
CA LEU A 4 16.47 -11.50 -38.72
C LEU A 4 16.70 -12.99 -38.36
N LYS A 5 15.99 -13.91 -39.03
CA LYS A 5 16.10 -15.35 -38.77
C LYS A 5 17.47 -15.87 -39.18
N GLN A 6 17.98 -15.42 -40.33
CA GLN A 6 19.33 -15.77 -40.80
C GLN A 6 20.42 -15.20 -39.89
N GLN A 7 20.24 -14.00 -39.36
CA GLN A 7 21.18 -13.39 -38.42
C GLN A 7 21.22 -14.15 -37.07
N TYR A 8 20.07 -14.57 -36.56
CA TYR A 8 19.99 -15.41 -35.36
C TYR A 8 20.65 -16.78 -35.58
N GLU A 9 20.35 -17.46 -36.68
CA GLU A 9 20.97 -18.74 -37.02
C GLU A 9 22.50 -18.63 -37.15
N LYS A 10 23.01 -17.54 -37.75
CA LYS A 10 24.46 -17.25 -37.80
C LYS A 10 25.06 -17.03 -36.40
N MET A 11 24.37 -16.31 -35.52
CA MET A 11 24.83 -16.07 -34.14
C MET A 11 24.91 -17.38 -33.35
N VAL A 12 23.89 -18.23 -33.46
CA VAL A 12 23.82 -19.53 -32.80
C VAL A 12 24.95 -20.45 -33.27
N VAL A 13 25.17 -20.52 -34.60
CA VAL A 13 26.25 -21.32 -35.19
C VAL A 13 27.63 -20.79 -34.79
N ALA A 14 27.84 -19.46 -34.84
CA ALA A 14 29.12 -18.84 -34.47
C ALA A 14 29.49 -19.08 -33.00
N ARG A 15 28.50 -19.13 -32.10
CA ARG A 15 28.72 -19.34 -30.67
C ARG A 15 28.58 -20.80 -30.22
N SER A 16 28.27 -21.71 -31.15
CA SER A 16 28.06 -23.15 -30.89
C SER A 16 27.11 -23.41 -29.71
N TRP A 17 26.04 -22.60 -29.60
CA TRP A 17 25.12 -22.70 -28.47
C TRP A 17 24.25 -23.94 -28.57
N ASP A 18 24.23 -24.73 -27.50
CA ASP A 18 23.25 -25.78 -27.29
C ASP A 18 21.85 -25.19 -27.00
N LYS A 19 20.82 -26.03 -27.04
CA LYS A 19 19.42 -25.60 -26.89
C LYS A 19 19.17 -24.94 -25.54
N ASP A 20 19.79 -25.40 -24.47
CA ASP A 20 19.56 -24.84 -23.12
C ASP A 20 20.19 -23.46 -22.99
N THR A 21 21.37 -23.26 -23.58
CA THR A 21 22.02 -21.93 -23.65
C THR A 21 21.21 -20.95 -24.49
N GLN A 22 20.64 -21.39 -25.62
CA GLN A 22 19.75 -20.55 -26.44
C GLN A 22 18.50 -20.12 -25.68
N ILE A 23 17.88 -21.04 -24.93
CA ILE A 23 16.70 -20.76 -24.10
C ILE A 23 17.06 -19.77 -22.99
N ARG A 24 18.18 -19.98 -22.28
CA ARG A 24 18.62 -19.03 -21.24
C ARG A 24 18.87 -17.64 -21.78
N PHE A 25 19.60 -17.53 -22.89
CA PHE A 25 19.85 -16.24 -23.53
C PHE A 25 18.54 -15.55 -23.92
N PHE A 26 17.58 -16.29 -24.46
CA PHE A 26 16.27 -15.73 -24.80
C PHE A 26 15.49 -15.28 -23.56
N LEU A 27 15.53 -16.03 -22.46
CA LEU A 27 14.86 -15.68 -21.21
C LEU A 27 15.50 -14.44 -20.56
N GLU A 28 16.83 -14.35 -20.54
CA GLU A 28 17.56 -13.18 -20.05
C GLU A 28 17.23 -11.94 -20.90
N TYR A 29 17.24 -12.08 -22.22
CA TYR A 29 16.85 -11.02 -23.14
C TYR A 29 15.38 -10.62 -22.95
N ALA A 30 14.47 -11.59 -22.79
CA ALA A 30 13.06 -11.33 -22.55
C ALA A 30 12.82 -10.59 -21.22
N GLN A 31 13.63 -10.88 -20.20
CA GLN A 31 13.59 -10.20 -18.92
C GLN A 31 14.18 -8.78 -19.01
N GLU A 32 15.34 -8.61 -19.65
CA GLU A 32 16.02 -7.31 -19.81
C GLU A 32 15.12 -6.31 -20.55
N TYR A 33 14.48 -6.75 -21.62
CA TYR A 33 13.60 -5.90 -22.45
C TYR A 33 12.13 -5.95 -22.03
N LYS A 34 11.81 -6.58 -20.88
CA LYS A 34 10.45 -6.72 -20.36
C LYS A 34 9.44 -7.20 -21.40
N LEU A 35 9.89 -8.10 -22.29
CA LEU A 35 9.07 -8.60 -23.41
C LEU A 35 7.79 -9.27 -22.90
N GLY A 36 7.82 -9.88 -21.70
CA GLY A 36 6.64 -10.41 -21.04
C GLY A 36 5.55 -9.36 -20.80
N GLU A 37 5.90 -8.16 -20.34
CA GLU A 37 4.94 -7.06 -20.14
C GLU A 37 4.37 -6.58 -21.48
N HIS A 38 5.21 -6.51 -22.52
CA HIS A 38 4.78 -6.17 -23.88
C HIS A 38 3.84 -7.22 -24.49
N PHE A 39 4.12 -8.51 -24.31
CA PHE A 39 3.24 -9.60 -24.75
C PHE A 39 1.91 -9.59 -24.02
N LEU A 40 1.91 -9.35 -22.70
CA LEU A 40 0.70 -9.26 -21.91
C LEU A 40 -0.14 -8.04 -22.33
N SER A 41 0.49 -6.89 -22.56
CA SER A 41 -0.13 -5.70 -23.13
C SER A 41 -0.76 -5.96 -24.51
N TYR A 42 -0.05 -6.62 -25.42
CA TYR A 42 -0.56 -6.99 -26.75
C TYR A 42 -1.78 -7.92 -26.67
N LEU A 43 -1.82 -8.82 -25.68
CA LEU A 43 -2.94 -9.73 -25.43
C LEU A 43 -4.07 -9.09 -24.62
N GLY A 44 -3.95 -7.82 -24.24
CA GLY A 44 -4.92 -7.14 -23.36
C GLY A 44 -4.97 -7.70 -21.94
N LEU A 45 -3.96 -8.48 -21.55
CA LEU A 45 -3.83 -9.09 -20.24
C LEU A 45 -3.02 -8.15 -19.35
N LYS A 46 -3.53 -7.88 -18.14
CA LYS A 46 -2.73 -7.19 -17.14
C LYS A 46 -1.64 -8.16 -16.63
N PRO A 47 -0.40 -7.68 -16.41
CA PRO A 47 0.58 -8.50 -15.72
C PRO A 47 -0.02 -9.00 -14.41
N ALA A 48 0.21 -10.29 -14.12
CA ALA A 48 -0.15 -10.86 -12.83
C ALA A 48 0.42 -9.90 -11.76
N PRO A 49 -0.38 -9.49 -10.76
CA PRO A 49 0.10 -8.59 -9.73
C PRO A 49 1.35 -9.24 -9.15
N GLY A 50 2.50 -8.61 -9.35
CA GLY A 50 3.74 -9.08 -8.77
C GLY A 50 3.49 -9.29 -7.28
N LEU A 51 4.06 -10.36 -6.71
CA LEU A 51 4.11 -10.54 -5.27
C LEU A 51 4.64 -9.23 -4.68
N LYS A 52 3.76 -8.40 -4.12
CA LYS A 52 4.15 -7.19 -3.41
C LYS A 52 5.02 -7.68 -2.27
N VAL A 53 6.32 -7.42 -2.34
CA VAL A 53 7.22 -7.68 -1.25
C VAL A 53 6.78 -6.77 -0.12
N LEU A 54 6.22 -7.37 0.93
CA LEU A 54 5.77 -6.61 2.09
C LEU A 54 6.97 -6.32 2.99
N THR A 55 7.13 -5.07 3.39
CA THR A 55 8.06 -4.71 4.44
C THR A 55 7.43 -5.06 5.79
N ALA A 56 8.10 -5.82 6.63
CA ALA A 56 7.60 -6.15 7.97
C ALA A 56 7.52 -4.90 8.85
N SER A 57 6.48 -4.80 9.67
CA SER A 57 6.25 -3.67 10.60
C SER A 57 7.43 -3.38 11.52
N ASP A 58 8.22 -4.41 11.85
CA ASP A 58 9.36 -4.33 12.78
C ASP A 58 10.52 -3.48 12.25
N HIS A 59 10.51 -3.14 10.96
CA HIS A 59 11.47 -2.21 10.35
C HIS A 59 11.19 -0.75 10.72
N TYR A 60 10.02 -0.47 11.30
CA TYR A 60 9.60 0.86 11.70
C TYR A 60 9.40 0.90 13.21
N SER A 61 9.73 2.03 13.84
CA SER A 61 9.24 2.24 15.20
C SER A 61 7.72 2.34 15.19
N PHE A 62 7.11 1.96 16.31
CA PHE A 62 5.67 2.05 16.52
C PHE A 62 5.08 3.42 16.06
N GLU A 63 5.72 4.51 16.48
CA GLU A 63 5.30 5.88 16.13
C GLU A 63 5.50 6.21 14.66
N GLN A 64 6.58 5.73 14.05
CA GLN A 64 6.85 5.94 12.62
C GLN A 64 5.79 5.26 11.76
N LEU A 65 5.40 4.04 12.12
CA LEU A 65 4.42 3.27 11.36
C LEU A 65 3.03 3.91 11.44
N ILE A 66 2.62 4.37 12.62
CA ILE A 66 1.38 5.14 12.79
C ILE A 66 1.40 6.41 11.93
N ARG A 67 2.50 7.19 11.96
CA ARG A 67 2.63 8.40 11.15
C ARG A 67 2.55 8.13 9.65
N LEU A 68 3.17 7.04 9.20
CA LEU A 68 3.13 6.64 7.80
C LEU A 68 1.70 6.29 7.37
N VAL A 69 1.00 5.48 8.15
CA VAL A 69 -0.38 5.05 7.85
C VAL A 69 -1.34 6.24 7.79
N ILE A 70 -1.18 7.19 8.70
CA ILE A 70 -2.03 8.39 8.80
C ILE A 70 -1.85 9.32 7.59
N LYS A 71 -0.60 9.50 7.14
CA LYS A 71 -0.27 10.41 6.03
C LYS A 71 -0.47 9.78 4.66
N ASP A 72 -0.75 8.48 4.60
CA ASP A 72 -0.93 7.78 3.34
C ASP A 72 -2.29 8.10 2.71
N GLU A 73 -2.25 8.64 1.49
CA GLU A 73 -3.46 8.99 0.75
C GLU A 73 -4.25 7.75 0.32
N ALA A 74 -3.58 6.64 0.01
CA ALA A 74 -4.26 5.42 -0.43
C ALA A 74 -5.03 4.78 0.73
N VAL A 75 -4.49 4.79 1.95
CA VAL A 75 -5.22 4.39 3.17
C VAL A 75 -6.40 5.33 3.42
N THR A 76 -6.18 6.65 3.31
CA THR A 76 -7.22 7.65 3.52
C THR A 76 -8.39 7.48 2.54
N ASN A 77 -8.09 7.27 1.26
CA ASN A 77 -9.09 7.04 0.24
C ASN A 77 -9.83 5.72 0.46
N ALA A 78 -9.14 4.65 0.88
CA ALA A 78 -9.80 3.38 1.22
C ALA A 78 -10.81 3.53 2.37
N ILE A 79 -10.48 4.32 3.40
CA ILE A 79 -11.40 4.61 4.52
C ILE A 79 -12.61 5.42 4.04
N LYS A 80 -12.38 6.43 3.19
CA LYS A 80 -13.44 7.27 2.62
C LYS A 80 -14.35 6.48 1.68
N ASP A 81 -13.79 5.65 0.80
CA ASP A 81 -14.57 4.82 -0.12
C ASP A 81 -15.45 3.84 0.66
N ASN A 82 -14.93 3.29 1.76
CA ASN A 82 -15.70 2.42 2.64
C ASN A 82 -16.89 3.15 3.31
N SER A 83 -16.73 4.42 3.71
CA SER A 83 -17.79 5.22 4.33
C SER A 83 -18.89 5.64 3.38
N LEU A 84 -18.61 5.71 2.08
CA LEU A 84 -19.64 5.94 1.07
C LEU A 84 -20.59 4.74 0.92
N VAL A 85 -20.10 3.54 1.21
CA VAL A 85 -20.83 2.27 1.00
C VAL A 85 -21.42 1.73 2.30
N THR A 86 -20.77 2.01 3.44
CA THR A 86 -21.10 1.42 4.74
C THR A 86 -21.68 2.46 5.69
N ARG A 87 -22.89 2.20 6.20
CA ARG A 87 -23.59 3.11 7.13
C ARG A 87 -23.24 2.88 8.60
N ASP A 88 -22.53 1.80 8.91
CA ASP A 88 -22.02 1.57 10.26
C ASP A 88 -20.91 2.59 10.55
N MET A 89 -20.89 3.12 11.77
CA MET A 89 -19.87 4.07 12.21
C MET A 89 -18.53 3.40 12.50
N HIS A 90 -18.52 2.09 12.82
CA HIS A 90 -17.29 1.35 13.15
C HIS A 90 -17.16 0.04 12.35
N PRO A 91 -17.12 0.10 11.01
CA PRO A 91 -17.17 -1.09 10.18
C PRO A 91 -15.83 -1.83 10.07
N TRP A 92 -14.72 -1.18 10.44
CA TRP A 92 -13.39 -1.76 10.29
C TRP A 92 -13.12 -2.76 11.40
N SER A 93 -12.74 -3.98 11.02
CA SER A 93 -12.17 -4.96 11.93
C SER A 93 -10.63 -4.95 11.89
N VAL A 94 -9.99 -5.56 12.88
CA VAL A 94 -8.53 -5.76 12.91
C VAL A 94 -8.01 -6.37 11.61
N GLN A 95 -8.71 -7.37 11.07
CA GLN A 95 -8.29 -8.05 9.85
C GLN A 95 -8.38 -7.13 8.63
N ASP A 96 -9.37 -6.25 8.59
CA ASP A 96 -9.57 -5.32 7.47
C ASP A 96 -8.51 -4.22 7.48
N VAL A 97 -8.14 -3.72 8.66
CA VAL A 97 -7.07 -2.75 8.84
C VAL A 97 -5.73 -3.31 8.37
N ILE A 98 -5.37 -4.52 8.80
CA ILE A 98 -4.12 -5.18 8.40
C ILE A 98 -4.08 -5.39 6.89
N LYS A 99 -5.18 -5.87 6.30
CA LYS A 99 -5.29 -6.05 4.84
C LYS A 99 -5.19 -4.72 4.11
N CYS A 100 -5.85 -3.68 4.60
CA CYS A 100 -5.82 -2.35 4.00
C CYS A 100 -4.39 -1.81 3.97
N VAL A 101 -3.68 -1.82 5.09
CA VAL A 101 -2.29 -1.32 5.17
C VAL A 101 -1.36 -2.15 4.28
N ALA A 102 -1.49 -3.48 4.27
CA ALA A 102 -0.71 -4.33 3.37
C ALA A 102 -1.00 -4.02 1.90
N SER A 103 -2.25 -3.75 1.54
CA SER A 103 -2.65 -3.48 0.17
C SER A 103 -2.27 -2.08 -0.32
N CYS A 104 -2.44 -1.06 0.52
CA CYS A 104 -2.17 0.35 0.22
C CYS A 104 -0.67 0.67 0.29
N MET A 105 0.02 0.19 1.32
CA MET A 105 1.38 0.64 1.66
C MET A 105 2.44 -0.45 1.48
N SER A 106 2.04 -1.69 1.21
CA SER A 106 2.96 -2.84 1.17
C SER A 106 3.69 -3.08 2.50
N ILE A 107 3.02 -2.82 3.63
CA ILE A 107 3.54 -3.07 4.98
C ILE A 107 2.77 -4.23 5.61
N ALA A 108 3.49 -5.24 6.11
CA ALA A 108 2.91 -6.34 6.87
C ALA A 108 2.89 -5.96 8.37
N ILE A 109 1.70 -5.74 8.92
CA ILE A 109 1.50 -5.50 10.35
C ILE A 109 1.47 -6.84 11.09
N ASP A 110 2.27 -6.98 12.14
CA ASP A 110 2.18 -8.12 13.06
C ASP A 110 0.87 -8.08 13.88
N PRO A 111 -0.03 -9.08 13.73
CA PRO A 111 -1.27 -9.15 14.51
C PRO A 111 -1.04 -9.36 16.01
N GLU A 112 0.11 -9.88 16.44
CA GLU A 112 0.43 -10.08 17.86
C GLU A 112 0.79 -8.76 18.57
N ASN A 113 1.10 -7.70 17.82
CA ASN A 113 1.30 -6.36 18.35
C ASN A 113 -0.05 -5.69 18.67
N LYS A 114 -0.68 -6.12 19.77
CA LYS A 114 -2.01 -5.69 20.21
C LYS A 114 -2.13 -4.17 20.34
N GLN A 115 -1.07 -3.50 20.81
CA GLN A 115 -1.08 -2.06 20.98
C GLN A 115 -1.18 -1.35 19.63
N LEU A 116 -0.38 -1.77 18.64
CA LEU A 116 -0.36 -1.15 17.31
C LEU A 116 -1.69 -1.36 16.59
N VAL A 117 -2.18 -2.60 16.65
CA VAL A 117 -3.44 -2.98 16.02
C VAL A 117 -4.62 -2.21 16.61
N GLN A 118 -4.67 -2.03 17.93
CA GLN A 118 -5.76 -1.28 18.58
C GLN A 118 -5.75 0.20 18.22
N GLU A 119 -4.58 0.84 18.19
CA GLU A 119 -4.45 2.26 17.83
C GLU A 119 -4.83 2.49 16.36
N LEU A 120 -4.39 1.61 15.46
CA LEU A 120 -4.78 1.68 14.05
C LEU A 120 -6.28 1.44 13.87
N LEU A 121 -6.86 0.48 14.59
CA LEU A 121 -8.29 0.21 14.54
C LEU A 121 -9.12 1.42 15.02
N ALA A 122 -8.69 2.06 16.11
CA ALA A 122 -9.32 3.27 16.63
C ALA A 122 -9.25 4.39 15.59
N TYR A 123 -8.08 4.61 14.97
CA TYR A 123 -7.89 5.59 13.92
C TYR A 123 -8.80 5.36 12.71
N PHE A 124 -8.84 4.13 12.18
CA PHE A 124 -9.63 3.80 10.99
C PHE A 124 -11.12 4.05 11.22
N ASN A 125 -11.65 3.60 12.36
CA ASN A 125 -13.07 3.78 12.67
C ASN A 125 -13.42 5.24 12.99
N LEU A 126 -12.56 5.98 13.68
CA LEU A 126 -12.77 7.41 13.94
C LEU A 126 -12.80 8.21 12.63
N LYS A 127 -11.87 7.94 11.72
CA LYS A 127 -11.80 8.58 10.41
C LYS A 127 -12.97 8.18 9.51
N HIS A 128 -13.41 6.92 9.57
CA HIS A 128 -14.59 6.44 8.88
C HIS A 128 -15.87 7.16 9.35
N ALA A 129 -16.09 7.23 10.66
CA ALA A 129 -17.23 7.92 11.25
C ALA A 129 -17.25 9.40 10.85
N PHE A 130 -16.10 10.06 10.79
CA PHE A 130 -15.99 11.44 10.30
C PHE A 130 -16.46 11.58 8.85
N PHE A 131 -16.01 10.73 7.93
CA PHE A 131 -16.47 10.76 6.54
C PHE A 131 -17.93 10.32 6.34
N SER A 132 -18.50 9.63 7.33
CA SER A 132 -19.90 9.17 7.29
C SER A 132 -20.89 10.24 7.74
N GLN A 133 -20.41 11.34 8.34
CA GLN A 133 -21.27 12.46 8.75
C GLN A 133 -21.73 13.24 7.51
N PRO A 134 -23.00 13.66 7.44
CA PRO A 134 -23.45 14.57 6.40
C PRO A 134 -22.70 15.91 6.53
N ASP A 135 -22.38 16.54 5.41
CA ASP A 135 -21.92 17.93 5.38
C ASP A 135 -23.05 18.81 5.94
N ASP A 136 -23.06 19.06 7.24
CA ASP A 136 -24.02 19.97 7.84
C ASP A 136 -23.76 21.38 7.29
N ASP A 137 -24.69 21.81 6.43
CA ASP A 137 -24.91 23.20 6.07
C ASP A 137 -24.86 24.07 7.33
N ALA A 138 -24.10 25.17 7.23
CA ALA A 138 -23.78 26.07 8.32
C ALA A 138 -25.02 26.58 9.07
N THR A 139 -25.42 25.93 10.17
CA THR A 139 -26.22 26.57 11.23
C THR A 139 -26.03 25.91 12.60
N ALA A 140 -25.35 26.68 13.48
CA ALA A 140 -25.54 26.80 14.93
C ALA A 140 -25.73 25.55 15.81
N GLY A 141 -24.79 25.39 16.76
CA GLY A 141 -25.14 25.00 18.13
C GLY A 141 -24.41 23.78 18.68
N VAL A 142 -23.29 24.03 19.34
CA VAL A 142 -22.68 23.25 20.44
C VAL A 142 -22.98 21.74 20.46
N ASN A 143 -22.06 20.96 19.88
CA ASN A 143 -21.67 19.66 20.43
C ASN A 143 -20.35 19.25 19.78
N ASP A 144 -19.27 19.41 20.55
CA ASP A 144 -18.03 18.61 20.53
C ASP A 144 -17.65 17.96 19.18
N LYS A 145 -17.57 18.77 18.11
CA LYS A 145 -16.99 18.35 16.84
C LYS A 145 -15.47 18.31 17.03
N GLN A 146 -14.98 17.29 17.73
CA GLN A 146 -13.54 17.01 17.77
C GLN A 146 -13.10 16.77 16.34
N ASN A 147 -12.37 17.75 15.79
CA ASN A 147 -11.74 17.63 14.50
C ASN A 147 -10.88 16.34 14.53
N PRO A 148 -10.95 15.44 13.55
CA PRO A 148 -10.04 14.29 13.48
C PRO A 148 -8.57 14.72 13.53
N ASP A 149 -8.28 15.94 13.07
CA ASP A 149 -6.96 16.56 13.20
C ASP A 149 -6.64 16.99 14.64
N ASP A 150 -7.63 17.30 15.48
CA ASP A 150 -7.43 17.54 16.92
C ASP A 150 -7.23 16.22 17.69
N TYR A 151 -7.87 15.12 17.25
CA TYR A 151 -7.55 13.77 17.74
C TYR A 151 -6.11 13.40 17.35
N LEU A 152 -5.68 13.77 16.14
CA LEU A 152 -4.30 13.65 15.70
C LEU A 152 -3.36 14.48 16.57
N ASP A 153 -3.64 15.75 16.84
CA ASP A 153 -2.81 16.60 17.71
C ASP A 153 -2.73 16.08 19.14
N ASN A 154 -3.83 15.51 19.67
CA ASN A 154 -3.85 14.88 20.99
C ASN A 154 -3.11 13.53 21.01
N MET A 155 -3.21 12.75 19.93
CA MET A 155 -2.39 11.56 19.69
C MET A 155 -0.90 11.94 19.61
N TYR A 156 -0.55 12.97 18.83
CA TYR A 156 0.80 13.52 18.72
C TYR A 156 1.33 14.02 20.06
N ALA A 157 0.52 14.71 20.87
CA ALA A 157 0.90 15.19 22.19
C ALA A 157 1.24 14.03 23.16
N ARG A 158 0.50 12.90 23.08
CA ARG A 158 0.78 11.69 23.87
C ARG A 158 2.11 11.03 23.50
N TYR A 159 2.50 11.05 22.22
CA TYR A 159 3.78 10.48 21.76
C TYR A 159 4.95 11.47 21.84
N ALA A 160 4.71 12.77 21.72
CA ALA A 160 5.72 13.82 21.88
C ALA A 160 6.30 13.88 23.31
N HIS A 161 5.56 13.42 24.32
CA HIS A 161 6.05 13.35 25.70
C HIS A 161 7.07 12.22 25.96
N ILE A 162 7.25 11.30 24.99
CA ILE A 162 8.17 10.15 25.08
C ILE A 162 9.47 10.41 24.30
N VAL A 163 9.43 11.28 23.29
CA VAL A 163 10.63 11.76 22.58
C VAL A 163 11.00 13.13 23.10
N GLY A 164 11.86 13.17 24.12
CA GLY A 164 12.48 14.41 24.56
C GLY A 164 13.14 15.12 23.38
N MET A 165 12.50 16.17 22.88
CA MET A 165 13.15 17.22 22.10
C MET A 165 12.72 18.58 22.65
N PRO A 166 13.68 19.51 22.77
CA PRO A 166 13.58 20.66 23.67
C PRO A 166 12.59 21.68 23.13
N GLN A 167 11.78 22.23 24.02
CA GLN A 167 11.06 23.46 23.74
C GLN A 167 12.08 24.58 23.55
N LYS A 168 11.97 25.28 22.42
CA LYS A 168 12.62 26.58 22.23
C LYS A 168 11.83 27.65 22.96
#